data_AF-A0A016WCB9-F1
#
_entry.id   AF-A0A016WCB9-F1
#
_cell.length_a   1.000
_cell.length_b   1.000
_cell.length_c   1.000
_cell.angle_alpha   90.00
_cell.angle_beta   90.00
_cell.angle_gamma   90.00
#
_symmetry.space_group_name_H-M   'P 1'
#
loop_
_entity.id
_entity.type
_entity.pdbx_description
1 polymer ?
#
loop_
_entity_poly.entity_id
_entity_poly.type
_entity_poly.pdbx_seq_one_letter_code
_entity_poly.pdbx_strand_id
1 'polypeptide(L)' 'MSVWKKQKEDNQEEYQKLNMTRNAKMNRIVAVSLKSVDLSKIVIPTNGKAVKVSKSYSDDDVSKVVEAILKKSVEE' A
#
# COMPACT_ATOMS: atom_id res chain seq x y z
N MET A 1 29.85 -11.59 -35.51
CA MET A 1 29.58 -11.93 -34.10
C MET A 1 28.57 -10.93 -33.55
N SER A 2 27.29 -11.28 -33.51
CA SER A 2 26.26 -10.41 -32.98
C SER A 2 26.31 -10.45 -31.46
N VAL A 3 26.74 -9.35 -30.86
CA VAL A 3 26.78 -9.17 -29.41
C VAL A 3 25.36 -8.89 -28.94
N TRP A 4 24.68 -9.92 -28.46
CA TRP A 4 23.42 -9.74 -27.73
C TRP A 4 23.70 -9.00 -26.44
N LYS A 5 23.46 -7.68 -26.43
CA LYS A 5 23.40 -6.92 -25.18
C LYS A 5 22.12 -7.30 -24.48
N LYS A 6 22.25 -8.14 -23.45
CA LYS A 6 21.23 -8.38 -22.44
C LYS A 6 20.80 -7.01 -21.90
N GLN A 7 19.55 -6.61 -22.20
CA GLN A 7 18.97 -5.43 -21.59
C GLN A 7 19.05 -5.62 -20.07
N LYS A 8 19.52 -4.59 -19.36
CA LYS A 8 19.43 -4.59 -17.91
C LYS A 8 17.94 -4.68 -17.58
N GLU A 9 17.52 -5.80 -17.00
CA GLU A 9 16.29 -5.89 -16.23
C GLU A 9 16.44 -4.92 -15.06
N ASP A 10 16.09 -3.66 -15.30
CA ASP A 10 15.57 -2.78 -14.26
C ASP A 10 14.23 -3.40 -13.81
N ASN A 11 14.32 -4.46 -12.99
CA ASN A 11 13.22 -4.97 -12.19
C ASN A 11 12.92 -3.94 -11.09
N GLN A 12 12.56 -2.72 -11.48
CA GLN A 12 11.56 -2.00 -10.71
C GLN A 12 10.30 -2.82 -10.91
N GLU A 13 9.99 -3.72 -9.97
CA GLU A 13 8.67 -4.34 -9.91
C GLU A 13 7.66 -3.19 -9.88
N GLU A 14 7.13 -2.83 -11.05
CA GLU A 14 6.10 -1.82 -11.18
C GLU A 14 4.84 -2.46 -10.60
N TYR A 15 4.73 -2.39 -9.27
CA TYR A 15 3.59 -2.93 -8.57
C TYR A 15 2.35 -2.29 -9.17
N GLN A 16 1.39 -3.13 -9.58
CA GLN A 16 0.10 -2.61 -9.99
C GLN A 16 -0.48 -1.82 -8.83
N LYS A 17 -0.51 -0.50 -8.98
CA LYS A 17 -1.08 0.39 -7.98
C LYS A 17 -2.55 0.02 -7.84
N LEU A 18 -3.02 -0.07 -6.59
CA LEU A 18 -4.43 -0.19 -6.26
C LEU A 18 -5.11 1.11 -6.65
N ASN A 19 -5.43 1.21 -7.94
CA ASN A 19 -6.14 2.32 -8.53
C ASN A 19 -7.63 1.98 -8.51
N MET A 20 -8.43 2.90 -7.98
CA MET A 20 -9.88 2.78 -7.96
C MET A 20 -10.36 2.74 -9.40
N THR A 21 -10.83 1.59 -9.87
CA THR A 21 -11.55 1.55 -11.14
C THR A 21 -12.84 2.34 -10.95
N ARG A 22 -13.15 3.22 -11.91
CA ARG A 22 -14.28 4.17 -11.87
C ARG A 22 -15.66 3.54 -11.54
N ASN A 23 -15.77 2.21 -11.63
CA ASN A 23 -17.02 1.46 -11.42
C ASN A 23 -17.18 0.89 -10.00
N ALA A 24 -16.11 0.78 -9.23
CA ALA A 24 -16.20 0.43 -7.82
C ALA A 24 -16.39 1.73 -7.05
N LYS A 25 -17.60 1.99 -6.52
CA LYS A 25 -17.90 3.18 -5.69
C LYS A 25 -17.19 3.13 -4.33
N MET A 26 -15.87 2.88 -4.32
CA MET A 26 -15.04 2.80 -3.12
C MET A 26 -14.44 4.17 -2.83
N ASN A 27 -14.71 4.70 -1.65
CA ASN A 27 -14.22 6.02 -1.24
C ASN A 27 -12.82 5.97 -0.60
N ARG A 28 -12.36 4.76 -0.21
CA ARG A 28 -11.13 4.58 0.56
C ARG A 28 -10.51 3.21 0.30
N ILE A 29 -9.19 3.17 0.17
CA ILE A 29 -8.40 1.92 0.15
C ILE A 29 -7.50 1.90 1.38
N VAL A 30 -7.60 0.87 2.20
CA VAL A 30 -6.66 0.67 3.32
C VAL A 30 -5.93 -0.63 3.07
N ALA A 31 -4.62 -0.54 2.81
CA ALA A 31 -3.77 -1.71 2.67
C ALA A 31 -3.06 -1.96 4.00
N VAL A 32 -3.27 -3.15 4.56
CA VAL A 32 -2.67 -3.55 5.84
C VAL A 32 -1.54 -4.54 5.55
N SER A 33 -0.36 -4.26 6.08
CA SER A 33 0.79 -5.16 5.98
C SER A 33 1.43 -5.43 7.32
N LEU A 34 2.09 -6.58 7.41
CA LEU A 34 3.01 -6.84 8.51
C LEU A 34 4.18 -5.84 8.48
N LYS A 35 4.75 -5.54 9.65
CA LYS A 35 5.84 -4.56 9.86
C LYS A 35 7.01 -4.69 8.87
N SER A 36 7.28 -5.89 8.35
CA SER A 36 8.37 -6.16 7.41
C SER A 36 8.05 -5.82 5.95
N VAL A 37 6.81 -5.48 5.61
CA VAL A 37 6.36 -5.29 4.22
C VAL A 37 5.83 -3.87 4.06
N ASP A 38 6.37 -3.14 3.09
CA ASP A 38 5.94 -1.78 2.76
C ASP A 38 5.00 -1.78 1.55
N LEU A 39 3.73 -1.43 1.76
CA LEU A 39 2.72 -1.35 0.70
C LEU A 39 2.50 0.09 0.21
N SER A 40 3.33 1.06 0.61
CA SER A 40 3.14 2.47 0.26
C SER A 40 3.29 2.70 -1.25
N LYS A 41 4.08 1.86 -1.93
CA LYS A 41 4.25 1.89 -3.39
C LYS A 41 3.03 1.38 -4.16
N ILE A 42 2.17 0.61 -3.49
CA ILE A 42 1.00 -0.05 -4.08
C ILE A 42 -0.25 0.82 -3.92
N VAL A 43 -0.31 1.62 -2.85
CA VAL A 43 -1.50 2.42 -2.52
C VAL A 43 -1.38 3.84 -3.09
N ILE A 44 -2.44 4.34 -3.72
CA ILE A 44 -2.50 5.72 -4.20
C ILE A 44 -2.77 6.67 -3.01
N PRO A 45 -1.88 7.63 -2.68
CA PRO A 45 -1.96 8.43 -1.45
C PRO A 45 -3.24 9.27 -1.32
N THR A 46 -3.83 9.70 -2.42
CA THR A 46 -4.99 10.60 -2.42
C THR A 46 -6.20 9.99 -1.72
N ASN A 47 -6.47 8.70 -1.97
CA ASN A 47 -7.64 8.01 -1.42
C ASN A 47 -7.27 6.76 -0.61
N GLY A 48 -5.98 6.45 -0.53
CA GLY A 48 -5.48 5.23 0.05
C GLY A 48 -4.51 5.46 1.21
N LYS A 49 -4.52 4.57 2.19
CA LYS A 49 -3.58 4.56 3.32
C LYS A 49 -2.95 3.17 3.44
N ALA A 50 -1.63 3.11 3.49
CA ALA A 50 -0.91 1.90 3.89
C ALA A 50 -0.70 1.94 5.41
N VAL A 51 -1.09 0.87 6.11
CA VAL A 51 -0.93 0.71 7.56
C VAL A 51 -0.06 -0.50 7.81
N LYS A 52 1.02 -0.31 8.58
CA LYS A 52 1.91 -1.38 9.00
C LYS A 52 1.51 -1.81 10.40
N VAL A 53 1.26 -3.10 10.57
CA VAL A 53 0.87 -3.72 11.85
C VAL A 53 1.97 -4.64 12.36
N SER A 54 2.06 -4.78 13.69
CA SER A 54 2.96 -5.75 14.30
C SER A 54 2.58 -7.19 13.94
N LYS A 55 3.54 -8.12 14.02
CA LYS A 55 3.30 -9.56 13.77
C LYS A 55 2.31 -10.16 14.78
N SER A 56 2.22 -9.56 15.97
CA SER A 56 1.33 -9.98 17.05
C SER A 56 -0.08 -9.39 16.96
N TYR A 57 -0.38 -8.51 15.99
CA TYR A 57 -1.69 -7.86 15.84
C TYR A 57 -2.26 -7.35 17.16
N SER A 58 -1.53 -6.42 17.80
CA SER A 58 -1.94 -5.83 19.08
C SER A 58 -3.20 -4.97 18.93
N ASP A 59 -3.88 -4.66 20.04
CA ASP A 59 -5.05 -3.77 20.03
C ASP A 59 -4.74 -2.37 19.48
N ASP A 60 -3.50 -1.91 19.65
CA ASP A 60 -2.99 -0.67 19.07
C ASP A 60 -2.91 -0.75 17.53
N ASP A 61 -2.52 -1.91 16.99
CA ASP A 61 -2.52 -2.15 15.55
C ASP A 61 -3.95 -2.15 14.98
N VAL A 62 -4.89 -2.76 15.70
CA VAL A 62 -6.31 -2.75 15.33
C VAL A 62 -6.85 -1.32 15.33
N SER A 63 -6.53 -0.54 16.35
CA SER A 63 -6.94 0.86 16.46
C SER A 63 -6.44 1.69 15.28
N LYS A 64 -5.16 1.55 14.90
CA LYS A 64 -4.59 2.24 13.73
C LYS A 64 -5.27 1.89 12.42
N VAL A 65 -5.65 0.63 12.23
CA VAL A 65 -6.37 0.20 11.02
C VAL A 65 -7.78 0.79 11.00
N VAL A 66 -8.49 0.73 12.13
CA VAL A 66 -9.84 1.31 12.25
C VAL A 66 -9.83 2.81 12.02
N GLU A 67 -8.87 3.54 12.59
CA GLU A 67 -8.68 4.97 12.34
C GLU A 67 -8.37 5.27 10.88
N ALA A 68 -7.53 4.46 10.23
CA ALA A 68 -7.23 4.59 8.82
C ALA A 68 -8.46 4.40 7.93
N ILE A 69 -9.37 3.50 8.30
CA ILE A 69 -10.66 3.27 7.62
C ILE A 69 -11.59 4.46 7.84
N LEU A 70 -11.76 4.89 9.09
CA LEU A 70 -12.69 5.97 9.48
C LEU A 70 -12.20 7.36 9.07
N LYS A 71 -10.97 7.50 8.56
CA LYS A 71 -10.35 8.78 8.18
C LYS A 71 -10.32 9.75 9.36
N LYS A 72 -10.14 9.23 10.58
CA LYS A 72 -9.97 10.08 11.77
C LYS A 72 -8.62 10.77 11.64
N SER A 73 -8.63 12.07 11.39
CA SER A 73 -7.45 12.92 11.49
C SER A 73 -6.91 12.73 12.91
N VAL A 74 -5.75 12.12 13.04
CA VAL A 74 -4.96 12.32 14.26
C VAL A 74 -4.44 13.75 14.12
N GLU A 75 -5.20 14.70 14.66
CA GLU A 75 -4.66 16.04 14.96
C GLU A 75 -3.63 15.85 16.08
N GLU A 76 -2.42 16.32 15.79
CA GLU A 76 -1.19 16.23 16.61
C GLU A 76 -1.32 16.84 18.01
#